data_AF-A0A7Y5GA92-F1
#
_entry.id   AF-A0A7Y5GA92-F1
#
_cell.length_a   1.000
_cell.length_b   1.000
_cell.length_c   1.000
_cell.angle_alpha   90.00
_cell.angle_beta   90.00
_cell.angle_gamma   90.00
#
_symmetry.space_group_name_H-M   'P 1'
#
loop_
_entity.id
_entity.type
_entity.pdbx_description
1 polymer ?
#
loop_
_entity_poly.entity_id
_entity_poly.type
_entity_poly.pdbx_seq_one_letter_code
_entity_poly.pdbx_strand_id
1 'polypeptide(L)'
;MRKCFLVFFLMVSVFPPLFAQDASQGKPKIASIKIEGNIKSDADLVIIASGLTVGSEFGIDDVQRAIENLWEMNVFKDVQVFGEPAEGGIAVIIAVQEYPRLEAMEISGQDEIDEKDIRGQIGLYTSQTVSPQHVKKAAEKVRKLYATKGYLNAQVDIKSYASTTDTGKVLLKIKIDEGGKVKIRGINFNGNASFSDGKLRGTFDDTKSKTGFFKWFKSGDFDEKKYYEDLKKLIGFYKKHGYRDAVVVKDSVYYAKNNKDLYIDIWVEEGVKYYIGDVTWTGNTLFSNRELTSALGFDRGDVFNQEKYDRAMQERVQALYYDRGYIYAQIVPIEKPTSKDTLNIDFVVTEGSPVAIDKVEIRNNTKTKEKVIRREVVAYPGETFSRDALIRTQRNLMVLNYFENVIPDVQPVGPDKVNVIVTVTEKPTDTANLSMGYSGQDGLVCSAGVAFNNFLGN
;
A
#
# COMPACT_ATOMS: atom_id res chain seq x y z
N MET A 1 -35.35 41.70 -20.19
CA MET A 1 -36.59 41.30 -19.51
C MET A 1 -37.74 41.30 -20.50
N ARG A 2 -38.27 40.13 -20.85
CA ARG A 2 -39.64 39.96 -21.39
C ARG A 2 -39.98 38.47 -21.31
N LYS A 3 -40.83 38.13 -20.33
CA LYS A 3 -41.41 36.80 -20.15
C LYS A 3 -42.43 36.58 -21.27
N CYS A 4 -42.35 35.48 -22.00
CA CYS A 4 -43.45 34.99 -22.83
C CYS A 4 -44.01 33.72 -22.17
N PHE A 5 -45.19 33.88 -21.59
CA PHE A 5 -46.08 32.81 -21.16
C PHE A 5 -46.68 32.17 -22.42
N LEU A 6 -46.55 30.85 -22.59
CA LEU A 6 -47.34 30.11 -23.57
C LEU A 6 -48.45 29.38 -22.83
N VAL A 7 -49.68 29.79 -23.10
CA VAL A 7 -50.93 29.25 -22.57
C VAL A 7 -51.24 27.94 -23.28
N PHE A 8 -51.45 26.87 -22.52
CA PHE A 8 -51.86 25.56 -23.04
C PHE A 8 -53.39 25.48 -23.04
N PHE A 9 -53.99 25.34 -24.23
CA PHE A 9 -55.43 25.20 -24.41
C PHE A 9 -55.79 23.72 -24.26
N LEU A 10 -56.56 23.37 -23.21
CA LEU A 10 -57.02 22.01 -22.96
C LEU A 10 -58.34 21.79 -23.71
N MET A 11 -58.29 21.06 -24.83
CA MET A 11 -59.48 20.61 -25.56
C MET A 11 -59.74 19.14 -25.19
N VAL A 12 -60.79 18.90 -24.38
CA VAL A 12 -61.25 17.56 -24.00
C VAL A 12 -62.17 17.05 -25.09
N SER A 13 -61.68 16.15 -25.93
CA SER A 13 -62.50 15.32 -26.82
C SER A 13 -62.72 13.95 -26.18
N VAL A 14 -63.96 13.67 -25.83
CA VAL A 14 -64.44 12.40 -25.28
C VAL A 14 -64.55 11.38 -26.42
N PHE A 15 -63.72 10.33 -26.40
CA PHE A 15 -63.93 9.11 -27.18
C PHE A 15 -64.49 8.00 -26.27
N PRO A 16 -65.45 7.18 -26.74
CA PRO A 16 -66.04 6.11 -25.94
C PRO A 16 -65.05 4.95 -25.74
N PRO A 17 -65.18 4.17 -24.64
CA PRO A 17 -64.31 3.03 -24.38
C PRO A 17 -64.85 1.81 -25.11
N LEU A 18 -64.12 1.30 -26.10
CA LEU A 18 -64.38 -0.02 -26.69
C LEU A 18 -63.11 -0.53 -27.36
N PHE A 19 -62.38 -1.37 -26.63
CA PHE A 19 -61.86 -2.68 -27.02
C PHE A 19 -60.83 -3.11 -25.96
N ALA A 20 -61.33 -3.80 -24.93
CA ALA A 20 -60.51 -4.67 -24.10
C ALA A 20 -60.66 -6.09 -24.67
N GLN A 21 -59.64 -6.54 -25.40
CA GLN A 21 -59.25 -7.91 -25.79
C GLN A 21 -58.11 -7.67 -26.80
N ASP A 22 -56.83 -7.78 -26.43
CA ASP A 22 -56.17 -9.08 -26.29
C ASP A 22 -54.91 -8.93 -25.41
N ALA A 23 -54.93 -9.50 -24.21
CA ALA A 23 -53.75 -9.61 -23.34
C ALA A 23 -53.37 -11.08 -23.24
N SER A 24 -52.94 -11.67 -24.36
CA SER A 24 -52.35 -13.01 -24.39
C SER A 24 -51.32 -13.25 -25.49
N GLN A 25 -50.80 -12.21 -26.14
CA GLN A 25 -49.55 -12.38 -26.90
C GLN A 25 -48.37 -12.26 -25.94
N GLY A 26 -47.68 -13.37 -25.72
CA GLY A 26 -46.40 -13.39 -24.99
C GLY A 26 -45.43 -12.34 -25.54
N LYS A 27 -44.44 -11.93 -24.73
CA LYS A 27 -43.46 -10.94 -25.16
C LYS A 27 -42.89 -11.32 -26.54
N PRO A 28 -42.79 -10.37 -27.48
CA PRO A 28 -42.29 -10.65 -28.82
C PRO A 28 -40.88 -11.23 -28.72
N LYS A 29 -40.56 -12.21 -29.56
CA LYS A 29 -39.24 -12.84 -29.56
C LYS A 29 -38.26 -12.07 -30.43
N ILE A 30 -36.97 -12.13 -30.09
CA ILE A 30 -35.91 -11.56 -30.92
C ILE A 30 -35.71 -12.46 -32.15
N ALA A 31 -36.01 -11.94 -33.34
CA ALA A 31 -35.84 -12.66 -34.60
C ALA A 31 -34.39 -12.56 -35.13
N SER A 32 -33.74 -11.42 -34.93
CA SER A 32 -32.33 -11.20 -35.27
C SER A 32 -31.76 -10.02 -34.48
N ILE A 33 -30.43 -9.96 -34.37
CA ILE A 33 -29.71 -8.84 -33.76
C ILE A 33 -28.67 -8.35 -34.77
N LYS A 34 -28.68 -7.05 -35.05
CA LYS A 34 -27.73 -6.38 -35.94
C LYS A 34 -27.02 -5.26 -35.19
N ILE A 35 -25.71 -5.15 -35.39
CA ILE A 35 -24.91 -4.04 -34.86
C ILE A 35 -24.64 -3.03 -35.98
N GLU A 36 -24.81 -1.75 -35.67
CA GLU A 36 -24.49 -0.64 -36.57
C GLU A 36 -23.57 0.37 -35.87
N GLY A 37 -22.65 0.98 -36.62
CA GLY A 37 -21.75 2.03 -36.11
C GLY A 37 -20.53 1.53 -35.34
N ASN A 38 -20.36 0.21 -35.18
CA ASN A 38 -19.10 -0.36 -34.70
C ASN A 38 -18.00 -0.22 -35.77
N ILE A 39 -16.82 0.21 -35.35
CA ILE A 39 -15.67 0.46 -36.24
C ILE A 39 -14.54 -0.50 -35.90
N LYS A 40 -14.20 -0.60 -34.62
CA LYS A 40 -13.13 -1.48 -34.11
C LYS A 40 -13.64 -2.52 -33.13
N SER A 41 -14.84 -2.34 -32.59
CA SER A 41 -15.48 -3.32 -31.72
C SER A 41 -16.03 -4.45 -32.59
N ASP A 42 -15.75 -5.68 -32.16
CA ASP A 42 -16.29 -6.87 -32.80
C ASP A 42 -17.81 -6.94 -32.58
N ALA A 43 -18.58 -7.18 -33.64
CA ALA A 43 -20.03 -7.17 -33.58
C ALA A 43 -20.58 -8.28 -32.66
N ASP A 44 -19.97 -9.47 -32.67
CA ASP A 44 -20.42 -10.58 -31.84
C ASP A 44 -20.16 -10.30 -30.36
N LEU A 45 -19.03 -9.64 -30.04
CA LEU A 45 -18.75 -9.20 -28.67
C LEU A 45 -19.76 -8.16 -28.18
N VAL A 46 -20.21 -7.24 -29.04
CA VAL A 46 -21.27 -6.27 -28.70
C VAL A 46 -22.60 -6.99 -28.45
N ILE A 47 -22.95 -7.97 -29.27
CA ILE A 47 -24.16 -8.78 -29.08
C ILE A 47 -24.08 -9.54 -27.75
N ILE A 48 -22.97 -10.23 -27.46
CA ILE A 48 -22.77 -10.97 -26.21
C ILE A 48 -22.85 -10.03 -25.00
N ALA A 49 -22.17 -8.88 -25.05
CA ALA A 49 -22.17 -7.92 -23.95
C ALA A 49 -23.54 -7.28 -23.72
N SER A 50 -24.34 -7.10 -24.77
CA SER A 50 -25.73 -6.60 -24.62
C SER A 50 -26.61 -7.54 -23.78
N GLY A 51 -26.27 -8.82 -23.69
CA GLY A 51 -27.08 -9.83 -23.00
C GLY A 51 -28.36 -10.22 -23.76
N LEU A 52 -28.57 -9.70 -24.98
CA LEU A 52 -29.67 -10.08 -25.85
C LEU A 52 -29.34 -11.37 -26.60
N THR A 53 -30.32 -12.26 -26.75
CA THR A 53 -30.14 -13.55 -27.43
C THR A 53 -31.24 -13.78 -28.45
N VAL A 54 -30.89 -14.19 -29.67
CA VAL A 54 -31.89 -14.54 -30.70
C VAL A 54 -32.80 -15.66 -30.19
N GLY A 55 -34.10 -15.49 -30.35
CA GLY A 55 -35.15 -16.43 -29.88
C GLY A 55 -35.65 -16.19 -28.46
N SER A 56 -35.02 -15.31 -27.67
CA SER A 56 -35.52 -14.93 -26.35
C SER A 56 -36.69 -13.96 -26.44
N GLU A 57 -37.48 -13.87 -25.37
CA GLU A 57 -38.45 -12.78 -25.19
C GLU A 57 -37.72 -11.43 -25.17
N PHE A 58 -38.37 -10.39 -25.71
CA PHE A 58 -37.85 -9.03 -25.78
C PHE A 58 -38.85 -8.06 -25.15
N GLY A 59 -38.39 -7.34 -24.13
CA GLY A 59 -39.13 -6.25 -23.50
C GLY A 59 -38.29 -5.00 -23.27
N ILE A 60 -38.95 -3.95 -22.77
CA ILE A 60 -38.31 -2.67 -22.44
C ILE A 60 -37.20 -2.85 -21.39
N ASP A 61 -37.41 -3.74 -20.41
CA ASP A 61 -36.41 -4.04 -19.38
C ASP A 61 -35.13 -4.67 -19.95
N ASP A 62 -35.24 -5.40 -21.07
CA ASP A 62 -34.09 -6.00 -21.75
C ASP A 62 -33.33 -4.95 -22.56
N VAL A 63 -34.03 -3.96 -23.12
CA VAL A 63 -33.41 -2.79 -23.77
C VAL A 63 -32.59 -1.98 -22.77
N GLN A 64 -33.17 -1.66 -21.61
CA GLN A 64 -32.45 -0.89 -20.59
C GLN A 64 -31.20 -1.64 -20.12
N ARG A 65 -31.32 -2.94 -19.83
CA ARG A 65 -30.18 -3.76 -19.39
C ARG A 65 -29.10 -3.88 -20.46
N ALA A 66 -29.50 -4.01 -21.74
CA ALA A 66 -28.56 -4.03 -22.84
C ALA A 66 -27.78 -2.72 -22.96
N ILE A 67 -28.47 -1.58 -22.84
CA ILE A 67 -27.81 -0.25 -22.85
C ILE A 67 -26.86 -0.12 -21.66
N GLU A 68 -27.29 -0.50 -20.45
CA GLU A 68 -26.47 -0.47 -19.23
C GLU A 68 -25.20 -1.32 -19.37
N ASN A 69 -25.33 -2.57 -19.80
CA ASN A 69 -24.19 -3.48 -20.02
C ASN A 69 -23.20 -2.92 -21.05
N LEU A 70 -23.71 -2.37 -22.16
CA LEU A 70 -22.86 -1.78 -23.20
C LEU A 70 -22.16 -0.50 -22.73
N TRP A 71 -22.80 0.28 -21.87
CA TRP A 71 -22.16 1.44 -21.21
C TRP A 71 -21.06 1.02 -20.24
N GLU A 72 -21.23 -0.10 -19.52
CA GLU A 72 -20.20 -0.65 -18.63
C GLU A 72 -18.92 -1.06 -19.37
N MET A 73 -19.02 -1.40 -20.66
CA MET A 73 -17.83 -1.64 -21.49
C MET A 73 -16.95 -0.39 -21.61
N ASN A 74 -17.51 0.83 -21.40
CA ASN A 74 -16.79 2.12 -21.41
C ASN A 74 -15.99 2.36 -22.72
N VAL A 75 -16.45 1.77 -23.83
CA VAL A 75 -15.91 1.95 -25.19
C VAL A 75 -16.85 2.70 -26.11
N PHE A 76 -18.12 2.90 -25.71
CA PHE A 76 -19.12 3.59 -26.51
C PHE A 76 -19.48 4.96 -25.93
N LYS A 77 -19.47 5.97 -26.79
CA LYS A 77 -19.94 7.33 -26.54
C LYS A 77 -21.47 7.42 -26.54
N ASP A 78 -22.11 6.64 -27.40
CA ASP A 78 -23.57 6.59 -27.54
C ASP A 78 -24.00 5.17 -27.86
N VAL A 79 -25.13 4.74 -27.31
CA VAL A 79 -25.72 3.41 -27.52
C VAL A 79 -27.23 3.60 -27.65
N GLN A 80 -27.77 3.14 -28.78
CA GLN A 80 -29.19 3.19 -29.09
C GLN A 80 -29.64 1.79 -29.51
N VAL A 81 -30.83 1.39 -29.08
CA VAL A 81 -31.42 0.10 -29.41
C VAL A 81 -32.77 0.34 -30.05
N PHE A 82 -32.93 -0.13 -31.29
CA PHE A 82 -34.15 -0.05 -32.06
C PHE A 82 -34.75 -1.45 -32.26
N GLY A 83 -36.07 -1.51 -32.37
CA GLY A 83 -36.79 -2.73 -32.70
C GLY A 83 -37.67 -2.49 -33.91
N GLU A 84 -37.50 -3.31 -34.94
CA GLU A 84 -38.33 -3.31 -36.14
C GLU A 84 -39.14 -4.60 -36.24
N PRO A 85 -40.43 -4.56 -36.64
CA PRO A 85 -41.21 -5.78 -36.86
C PRO A 85 -40.56 -6.65 -37.94
N ALA A 86 -40.40 -7.94 -37.66
CA ALA A 86 -39.83 -8.92 -38.58
C ALA A 86 -40.65 -10.22 -38.58
N GLU A 87 -40.48 -11.04 -39.62
CA GLU A 87 -41.13 -12.34 -39.68
C GLU A 87 -40.63 -13.22 -38.51
N GLY A 88 -41.55 -13.65 -37.64
CA GLY A 88 -41.23 -14.44 -36.45
C GLY A 88 -40.82 -13.65 -35.19
N GLY A 89 -40.88 -12.32 -35.19
CA GLY A 89 -40.61 -11.51 -33.99
C GLY A 89 -40.18 -10.07 -34.25
N ILE A 90 -39.18 -9.60 -33.51
CA ILE A 90 -38.58 -8.26 -33.65
C ILE A 90 -37.12 -8.40 -34.10
N ALA A 91 -36.74 -7.66 -35.14
CA ALA A 91 -35.35 -7.43 -35.49
C ALA A 91 -34.79 -6.31 -34.61
N VAL A 92 -33.77 -6.62 -33.80
CA VAL A 92 -33.16 -5.64 -32.90
C VAL A 92 -31.92 -5.05 -33.57
N ILE A 93 -31.85 -3.72 -33.64
CA ILE A 93 -30.69 -2.99 -34.17
C ILE A 93 -30.04 -2.24 -33.01
N ILE A 94 -28.80 -2.58 -32.70
CA ILE A 94 -27.99 -1.87 -31.70
C ILE A 94 -27.06 -0.93 -32.47
N ALA A 95 -27.39 0.36 -32.47
CA ALA A 95 -26.57 1.40 -33.05
C ALA A 95 -25.62 1.97 -31.98
N VAL A 96 -24.32 1.89 -32.22
CA VAL A 96 -23.28 2.36 -31.30
C VAL A 96 -22.42 3.44 -31.94
N GLN A 97 -21.97 4.40 -31.13
CA GLN A 97 -20.89 5.30 -31.49
C GLN A 97 -19.70 5.03 -30.58
N GLU A 98 -18.58 4.53 -31.12
CA GLU A 98 -17.37 4.27 -30.33
C GLU A 98 -16.70 5.57 -29.84
N TYR A 99 -16.10 5.51 -28.66
CA TYR A 99 -15.12 6.52 -28.23
C TYR A 99 -13.88 6.44 -29.11
N PRO A 100 -13.23 7.59 -29.38
CA PRO A 100 -12.01 7.59 -30.17
C PRO A 100 -10.86 6.92 -29.42
N ARG A 101 -9.88 6.43 -30.18
CA ARG A 101 -8.66 5.83 -29.62
C ARG A 101 -7.55 6.87 -29.48
N LEU A 102 -6.71 6.71 -28.46
CA LEU A 102 -5.59 7.59 -28.22
C LEU A 102 -4.50 7.38 -29.28
N GLU A 103 -4.20 8.41 -30.07
CA GLU A 103 -3.06 8.37 -31.00
C GLU A 103 -1.76 8.66 -30.27
N ALA A 104 -1.71 9.81 -29.62
CA ALA A 104 -0.56 10.28 -28.87
C ALA A 104 -1.00 11.22 -27.75
N MET A 105 -0.06 11.48 -26.84
CA MET A 105 -0.21 12.47 -25.78
C MET A 105 0.97 13.44 -25.87
N GLU A 106 0.66 14.73 -25.82
CA GLU A 106 1.64 15.81 -25.68
C GLU A 106 1.49 16.39 -24.28
N ILE A 107 2.57 16.37 -23.51
CA ILE A 107 2.60 16.91 -22.15
C ILE A 107 3.43 18.20 -22.18
N SER A 108 2.90 19.26 -21.60
CA SER A 108 3.56 20.56 -21.52
C SER A 108 3.37 21.19 -20.13
N GLY A 109 4.37 21.99 -19.72
CA GLY A 109 4.39 22.63 -18.40
C GLY A 109 4.89 21.72 -17.27
N GLN A 110 5.51 20.59 -17.60
CA GLN A 110 6.25 19.74 -16.65
C GLN A 110 7.71 20.20 -16.54
N ASP A 111 8.04 20.95 -15.49
CA ASP A 111 9.40 21.40 -15.20
C ASP A 111 9.99 20.62 -14.00
N GLU A 112 9.15 20.18 -13.06
CA GLU A 112 9.57 19.60 -11.77
C GLU A 112 9.48 18.06 -11.71
N ILE A 113 8.72 17.44 -12.63
CA ILE A 113 8.57 15.98 -12.74
C ILE A 113 8.86 15.53 -14.16
N ASP A 114 9.71 14.53 -14.30
CA ASP A 114 10.05 13.96 -15.60
C ASP A 114 8.82 13.44 -16.35
N GLU A 115 8.74 13.74 -17.64
CA GLU A 115 7.61 13.33 -18.49
C GLU A 115 7.39 11.81 -18.46
N LYS A 116 8.47 11.02 -18.34
CA LYS A 116 8.43 9.57 -18.23
C LYS A 116 7.64 9.11 -17.00
N ASP A 117 7.81 9.77 -15.86
CA ASP A 117 7.12 9.43 -14.61
C ASP A 117 5.63 9.79 -14.71
N ILE A 118 5.30 10.93 -15.32
CA ILE A 118 3.92 11.33 -15.60
C ILE A 118 3.25 10.31 -16.52
N ARG A 119 3.90 9.90 -17.62
CA ARG A 119 3.39 8.87 -18.53
C ARG A 119 3.21 7.51 -17.84
N GLY A 120 4.11 7.16 -16.91
CA GLY A 120 3.99 5.94 -16.12
C GLY A 120 2.78 5.93 -15.18
N GLN A 121 2.36 7.09 -14.67
CA GLN A 121 1.25 7.19 -13.72
C GLN A 121 -0.11 7.60 -14.32
N ILE A 122 -0.13 8.31 -15.45
CA ILE A 122 -1.37 8.87 -16.02
C ILE A 122 -2.42 7.81 -16.37
N GLY A 123 -1.98 6.57 -16.62
CA GLY A 123 -2.88 5.43 -16.88
C GLY A 123 -3.60 5.50 -18.22
N LEU A 124 -2.98 6.16 -19.20
CA LEU A 124 -3.41 6.22 -20.60
C LEU A 124 -2.28 5.68 -21.47
N TYR A 125 -2.61 4.83 -22.44
CA TYR A 125 -1.64 4.26 -23.38
C TYR A 125 -2.15 4.37 -24.82
N THR A 126 -1.21 4.43 -25.78
CA THR A 126 -1.53 4.53 -27.20
C THR A 126 -2.47 3.40 -27.64
N SER A 127 -3.43 3.73 -28.51
CA SER A 127 -4.50 2.88 -29.02
C SER A 127 -5.59 2.48 -28.01
N GLN A 128 -5.55 2.95 -26.76
CA GLN A 128 -6.64 2.80 -25.79
C GLN A 128 -7.84 3.69 -26.18
N THR A 129 -9.07 3.26 -25.88
CA THR A 129 -10.26 4.11 -25.96
C THR A 129 -10.24 5.25 -24.94
N VAL A 130 -10.61 6.46 -25.38
CA VAL A 130 -10.58 7.67 -24.55
C VAL A 130 -12.00 8.15 -24.29
N SER A 131 -12.49 7.89 -23.08
CA SER A 131 -13.76 8.43 -22.58
C SER A 131 -13.51 9.65 -21.68
N PRO A 132 -14.52 10.52 -21.44
CA PRO A 132 -14.43 11.62 -20.49
C PRO A 132 -13.99 11.17 -19.08
N GLN A 133 -14.40 9.97 -18.66
CA GLN A 133 -14.01 9.36 -17.39
C GLN A 133 -12.51 9.04 -17.36
N HIS A 134 -11.95 8.53 -18.46
CA HIS A 134 -10.51 8.31 -18.59
C HIS A 134 -9.73 9.63 -18.47
N VAL A 135 -10.18 10.68 -19.15
CA VAL A 135 -9.56 12.01 -19.09
C VAL A 135 -9.59 12.58 -17.67
N LYS A 136 -10.73 12.50 -16.97
CA LYS A 136 -10.86 12.98 -15.59
C LYS A 136 -9.94 12.21 -14.63
N LYS A 137 -9.94 10.87 -14.72
CA LYS A 137 -9.06 10.01 -13.90
C LYS A 137 -7.59 10.29 -14.17
N ALA A 138 -7.21 10.49 -15.43
CA ALA A 138 -5.85 10.86 -15.83
C ALA A 138 -5.41 12.19 -15.18
N ALA A 139 -6.23 13.23 -15.27
CA ALA A 139 -5.96 14.52 -14.63
C ALA A 139 -5.82 14.40 -13.10
N GLU A 140 -6.69 13.61 -12.45
CA GLU A 140 -6.60 13.34 -11.01
C GLU A 140 -5.33 12.58 -10.61
N LYS A 141 -4.90 11.57 -11.40
CA LYS A 141 -3.67 10.83 -11.15
C LYS A 141 -2.44 11.73 -11.26
N VAL A 142 -2.36 12.56 -12.30
CA VAL A 142 -1.26 13.51 -12.47
C VAL A 142 -1.27 14.52 -11.30
N ARG A 143 -2.42 15.08 -10.93
CA ARG A 143 -2.51 15.97 -9.75
C ARG A 143 -2.04 15.30 -8.47
N LYS A 144 -2.41 14.03 -8.24
CA LYS A 144 -1.95 13.24 -7.09
C LYS A 144 -0.43 13.01 -7.11
N LEU A 145 0.15 12.73 -8.29
CA LEU A 145 1.59 12.60 -8.44
C LEU A 145 2.31 13.90 -8.02
N TYR A 146 1.85 15.05 -8.51
CA TYR A 146 2.37 16.36 -8.08
C TYR A 146 2.18 16.60 -6.58
N ALA A 147 1.03 16.21 -6.02
CA ALA A 147 0.76 16.31 -4.60
C ALA A 147 1.77 15.54 -3.75
N THR A 148 2.16 14.32 -4.15
CA THR A 148 3.19 13.53 -3.44
C THR A 148 4.57 14.19 -3.45
N LYS A 149 4.83 15.11 -4.38
CA LYS A 149 6.09 15.86 -4.49
C LYS A 149 6.01 17.24 -3.81
N GLY A 150 4.89 17.56 -3.15
CA GLY A 150 4.66 18.85 -2.48
C GLY A 150 4.10 19.94 -3.38
N TYR A 151 3.59 19.62 -4.57
CA TYR A 151 2.92 20.54 -5.49
C TYR A 151 1.40 20.38 -5.40
N LEU A 152 0.84 20.68 -4.23
CA LEU A 152 -0.57 20.43 -3.97
C LEU A 152 -1.53 21.34 -4.75
N ASN A 153 -1.01 22.45 -5.29
CA ASN A 153 -1.77 23.41 -6.10
C ASN A 153 -1.67 23.14 -7.61
N ALA A 154 -1.08 22.01 -8.00
CA ALA A 154 -0.94 21.65 -9.40
C ALA A 154 -2.31 21.55 -10.10
N GLN A 155 -2.44 22.21 -11.25
CA GLN A 155 -3.59 22.15 -12.12
C GLN A 155 -3.23 21.37 -13.38
N VAL A 156 -4.15 20.52 -13.82
CA VAL A 156 -3.96 19.66 -15.00
C VAL A 156 -5.18 19.86 -15.90
N ASP A 157 -4.95 20.49 -17.05
CA ASP A 157 -5.94 20.66 -18.12
C ASP A 157 -5.64 19.66 -19.23
N ILE A 158 -6.60 18.80 -19.56
CA ILE A 158 -6.45 17.80 -20.62
C ILE A 158 -7.49 18.08 -21.70
N LYS A 159 -7.03 18.43 -22.89
CA LYS A 159 -7.88 18.71 -24.05
C LYS A 159 -7.69 17.63 -25.11
N SER A 160 -8.81 17.21 -25.70
CA SER A 160 -8.82 16.26 -26.81
C SER A 160 -8.98 17.00 -28.14
N TYR A 161 -8.18 16.60 -29.11
CA TYR A 161 -8.21 17.10 -30.48
C TYR A 161 -8.39 15.91 -31.41
N ALA A 162 -9.30 16.01 -32.38
CA ALA A 162 -9.43 15.00 -33.41
C ALA A 162 -8.11 14.89 -34.18
N SER A 163 -7.69 13.67 -34.49
CA SER A 163 -6.51 13.45 -35.30
C SER A 163 -6.70 14.01 -36.71
N THR A 164 -5.62 14.54 -37.28
CA THR A 164 -5.59 14.97 -38.68
C THR A 164 -5.40 13.79 -39.64
N THR A 165 -5.04 12.60 -39.14
CA THR A 165 -4.72 11.42 -39.95
C THR A 165 -5.79 10.33 -39.88
N ASP A 166 -6.53 10.22 -38.76
CA ASP A 166 -7.52 9.17 -38.53
C ASP A 166 -8.72 9.69 -37.73
N THR A 167 -9.90 9.75 -38.34
CA THR A 167 -11.13 10.29 -37.72
C THR A 167 -11.60 9.50 -36.49
N GLY A 168 -11.12 8.27 -36.29
CA GLY A 168 -11.37 7.45 -35.10
C GLY A 168 -10.36 7.65 -33.97
N LYS A 169 -9.39 8.57 -34.13
CA LYS A 169 -8.34 8.82 -33.15
C LYS A 169 -8.33 10.25 -32.62
N VAL A 170 -7.79 10.41 -31.42
CA VAL A 170 -7.57 11.70 -30.76
C VAL A 170 -6.15 11.87 -30.26
N LEU A 171 -5.66 13.10 -30.39
CA LEU A 171 -4.47 13.60 -29.72
C LEU A 171 -4.91 14.26 -28.41
N LEU A 172 -4.31 13.86 -27.29
CA LEU A 172 -4.51 14.55 -26.00
C LEU A 172 -3.38 15.53 -25.75
N LYS A 173 -3.72 16.80 -25.52
CA LYS A 173 -2.77 17.79 -25.01
C LYS A 173 -3.01 18.00 -23.53
N ILE A 174 -2.01 17.67 -22.73
CA ILE A 174 -2.00 17.77 -21.28
C ILE A 174 -1.17 19.00 -20.94
N LYS A 175 -1.83 20.04 -20.43
CA LYS A 175 -1.18 21.24 -19.94
C LYS A 175 -1.18 21.20 -18.42
N ILE A 176 0.01 21.27 -17.85
CA ILE A 176 0.23 21.24 -16.41
C ILE A 176 0.66 22.63 -15.97
N ASP A 177 0.00 23.16 -14.95
CA ASP A 177 0.49 24.27 -14.14
C ASP A 177 0.88 23.66 -12.80
N GLU A 178 2.17 23.50 -12.55
CA GLU A 178 2.68 22.81 -11.38
C GLU A 178 2.40 23.58 -10.08
N GLY A 179 2.20 24.89 -10.20
CA GLY A 179 2.11 25.79 -9.06
C GLY A 179 3.39 25.83 -8.23
N GLY A 180 3.33 26.54 -7.09
CA GLY A 180 4.45 26.60 -6.17
C GLY A 180 4.51 25.40 -5.23
N LYS A 181 5.71 24.84 -5.01
CA LYS A 181 5.94 23.85 -3.96
C LYS A 181 5.55 24.41 -2.59
N VAL A 182 4.65 23.71 -1.90
CA VAL A 182 4.15 24.16 -0.58
C VAL A 182 5.10 23.75 0.53
N LYS A 183 5.19 24.61 1.55
CA LYS A 183 6.07 24.39 2.71
C LYS A 183 5.27 24.41 3.99
N ILE A 184 5.58 23.46 4.88
CA ILE A 184 4.96 23.39 6.20
C ILE A 184 5.46 24.55 7.05
N ARG A 185 4.54 25.43 7.45
CA ARG A 185 4.83 26.58 8.33
C ARG A 185 4.51 26.33 9.78
N GLY A 186 3.45 25.59 10.06
CA GLY A 186 3.03 25.32 11.43
C GLY A 186 2.38 23.96 11.54
N ILE A 187 2.60 23.31 12.67
CA ILE A 187 1.86 22.13 13.10
C ILE A 187 1.33 22.44 14.49
N ASN A 188 0.01 22.49 14.60
CA ASN A 188 -0.70 22.78 15.83
C ASN A 188 -1.33 21.51 16.36
N PHE A 189 -1.27 21.34 17.67
CA PHE A 189 -1.87 20.20 18.36
C PHE A 189 -3.02 20.71 19.22
N ASN A 190 -4.11 19.93 19.23
CA ASN A 190 -5.30 20.20 20.00
C ASN A 190 -5.64 18.96 20.82
N GLY A 191 -6.08 19.14 22.07
CA GLY A 191 -6.41 18.03 22.98
C GLY A 191 -5.20 17.44 23.71
N ASN A 192 -3.98 17.93 23.44
CA ASN A 192 -2.79 17.57 24.19
C ASN A 192 -2.69 18.36 25.51
N ALA A 193 -2.92 17.69 26.63
CA ALA A 193 -2.78 18.27 27.96
C ALA A 193 -1.49 17.81 28.66
N SER A 194 -1.04 16.58 28.38
CA SER A 194 0.09 15.94 29.05
C SER A 194 1.44 16.32 28.45
N PHE A 195 1.47 16.73 27.18
CA PHE A 195 2.69 17.11 26.48
C PHE A 195 2.53 18.43 25.74
N SER A 196 3.59 19.23 25.74
CA SER A 196 3.62 20.48 24.98
C SER A 196 3.73 20.21 23.48
N ASP A 197 3.18 21.10 22.67
CA ASP A 197 3.27 21.06 21.21
C ASP A 197 4.71 20.90 20.71
N GLY A 198 5.67 21.55 21.39
CA GLY A 198 7.10 21.43 21.05
C GLY A 198 7.61 20.00 21.20
N LYS A 199 7.17 19.28 22.24
CA LYS A 199 7.53 17.88 22.46
C LYS A 199 6.90 16.99 21.40
N LEU A 200 5.62 17.21 21.07
CA LEU A 200 4.90 16.45 20.04
C LEU A 200 5.48 16.68 18.65
N ARG A 201 5.77 17.94 18.28
CA ARG A 201 6.49 18.28 17.04
C ARG A 201 7.85 17.61 16.94
N GLY A 202 8.54 17.41 18.07
CA GLY A 202 9.82 16.70 18.13
C GLY A 202 9.75 15.23 17.73
N THR A 203 8.55 14.62 17.70
CA THR A 203 8.34 13.22 17.28
C THR A 203 8.27 13.05 15.76
N PHE A 204 8.07 14.14 15.02
CA PHE A 204 7.97 14.15 13.57
C PHE A 204 9.40 14.23 13.01
N ASP A 205 9.81 13.26 12.19
CA ASP A 205 11.18 13.23 11.68
C ASP A 205 11.35 14.05 10.40
N ASP A 206 10.33 13.99 9.54
CA ASP A 206 10.36 14.50 8.18
C ASP A 206 9.38 15.65 7.97
N THR A 207 8.25 15.65 8.68
CA THR A 207 7.22 16.68 8.61
C THR A 207 7.53 17.79 9.63
N LYS A 208 8.49 18.66 9.31
CA LYS A 208 8.95 19.73 10.22
C LYS A 208 8.59 21.13 9.70
N SER A 209 7.96 21.93 10.56
CA SER A 209 7.88 23.39 10.38
C SER A 209 9.29 23.99 10.44
N LYS A 210 9.62 24.85 9.47
CA LYS A 210 10.86 25.64 9.51
C LYS A 210 10.73 26.80 10.51
N THR A 211 11.00 26.53 11.79
CA THR A 211 11.19 27.59 12.79
C THR A 211 12.48 27.34 13.59
N GLY A 212 13.46 28.26 13.50
CA GLY A 212 14.69 28.24 14.31
C GLY A 212 16.03 28.10 13.54
N PHE A 213 17.13 28.13 14.29
CA PHE A 213 18.54 28.24 13.85
C PHE A 213 19.04 27.07 12.95
N PHE A 214 18.31 25.95 12.86
CA PHE A 214 18.67 24.75 12.09
C PHE A 214 18.16 24.78 10.64
N LYS A 215 18.39 25.88 9.93
CA LYS A 215 17.84 26.16 8.60
C LYS A 215 18.44 25.29 7.46
N TRP A 216 19.54 24.58 7.71
CA TRP A 216 20.40 24.05 6.63
C TRP A 216 20.23 22.56 6.27
N PHE A 217 19.52 21.74 7.05
CA PHE A 217 19.63 20.27 6.89
C PHE A 217 18.38 19.50 6.47
N LYS A 218 17.17 20.09 6.41
CA LYS A 218 15.96 19.37 5.94
C LYS A 218 15.00 20.25 5.13
N SER A 219 14.48 19.68 4.04
CA SER A 219 13.41 20.25 3.21
C SER A 219 12.11 20.27 4.02
N GLY A 220 11.53 21.46 4.25
CA GLY A 220 10.25 21.62 4.95
C GLY A 220 9.06 21.40 4.01
N ASP A 221 9.22 20.47 3.07
CA ASP A 221 8.28 20.19 2.00
C ASP A 221 7.27 19.15 2.52
N PHE A 222 6.00 19.30 2.16
CA PHE A 222 4.97 18.36 2.60
C PHE A 222 4.97 17.11 1.71
N ASP A 223 5.11 15.95 2.34
CA ASP A 223 4.93 14.63 1.73
C ASP A 223 3.87 13.90 2.55
N GLU A 224 2.73 13.61 1.90
CA GLU A 224 1.56 13.02 2.55
C GLU A 224 1.88 11.65 3.17
N LYS A 225 2.69 10.82 2.50
CA LYS A 225 3.04 9.49 2.99
C LYS A 225 3.86 9.61 4.27
N LYS A 226 4.87 10.49 4.26
CA LYS A 226 5.72 10.73 5.44
C LYS A 226 4.95 11.34 6.60
N TYR A 227 3.98 12.21 6.30
CA TYR A 227 3.10 12.79 7.31
C TYR A 227 2.29 11.71 8.04
N TYR A 228 1.68 10.75 7.32
CA TYR A 228 0.97 9.64 7.95
C TYR A 228 1.89 8.70 8.75
N GLU A 229 3.15 8.52 8.33
CA GLU A 229 4.15 7.81 9.12
C GLU A 229 4.51 8.57 10.41
N ASP A 230 4.65 9.89 10.35
CA ASP A 230 4.90 10.74 11.51
C ASP A 230 3.70 10.76 12.49
N LEU A 231 2.45 10.70 12.00
CA LEU A 231 1.27 10.52 12.87
C LEU A 231 1.32 9.20 13.66
N LYS A 232 1.83 8.12 13.05
CA LYS A 232 2.03 6.85 13.78
C LYS A 232 3.10 6.99 14.85
N LYS A 233 4.19 7.72 14.59
CA LYS A 233 5.24 8.01 15.59
C LYS A 233 4.71 8.86 16.73
N LEU A 234 3.86 9.84 16.45
CA LEU A 234 3.18 10.64 17.47
C LEU A 234 2.39 9.76 18.44
N ILE A 235 1.56 8.86 17.91
CA ILE A 235 0.81 7.91 18.76
C ILE A 235 1.73 6.91 19.45
N GLY A 236 2.77 6.43 18.77
CA GLY A 236 3.82 5.61 19.39
C GLY A 236 4.49 6.32 20.57
N PHE A 237 4.75 7.62 20.45
CA PHE A 237 5.30 8.43 21.54
C PHE A 237 4.36 8.47 22.75
N TYR A 238 3.06 8.69 22.54
CA TYR A 238 2.07 8.62 23.62
C TYR A 238 2.04 7.24 24.29
N LYS A 239 1.94 6.17 23.50
CA LYS A 239 1.91 4.78 23.99
C LYS A 239 3.18 4.38 24.73
N LYS A 240 4.34 4.92 24.34
CA LYS A 240 5.62 4.76 25.05
C LYS A 240 5.61 5.39 26.45
N HIS A 241 4.76 6.38 26.70
CA HIS A 241 4.70 7.13 27.97
C HIS A 241 3.47 6.80 28.83
N GLY A 242 2.78 5.67 28.59
CA GLY A 242 1.63 5.24 29.40
C GLY A 242 0.28 5.46 28.76
N TYR A 243 0.19 6.19 27.66
CA TYR A 243 -1.09 6.56 27.06
C TYR A 243 -1.51 5.54 26.01
N ARG A 244 -1.96 4.37 26.47
CA ARG A 244 -2.33 3.21 25.62
C ARG A 244 -3.44 3.57 24.64
N ASP A 245 -4.45 4.28 25.13
CA ASP A 245 -5.67 4.62 24.39
C ASP A 245 -5.50 5.87 23.52
N ALA A 246 -4.28 6.42 23.42
CA ALA A 246 -4.03 7.62 22.65
C ALA A 246 -4.32 7.42 21.16
N VAL A 247 -5.08 8.34 20.59
CA VAL A 247 -5.47 8.31 19.17
C VAL A 247 -5.49 9.71 18.56
N VAL A 248 -5.25 9.77 17.24
CA VAL A 248 -5.54 10.97 16.45
C VAL A 248 -7.02 10.90 16.07
N VAL A 249 -7.83 11.81 16.60
CA VAL A 249 -9.28 11.86 16.35
C VAL A 249 -9.56 12.42 14.96
N LYS A 250 -8.80 13.45 14.59
CA LYS A 250 -8.92 14.16 13.32
C LYS A 250 -7.62 14.89 13.01
N ASP A 251 -7.35 15.09 11.74
CA ASP A 251 -6.37 16.04 11.27
C ASP A 251 -6.92 16.91 10.12
N SER A 252 -6.26 18.04 9.88
CA SER A 252 -6.61 18.98 8.82
C SER A 252 -5.37 19.62 8.24
N VAL A 253 -5.23 19.53 6.92
CA VAL A 253 -4.15 20.16 6.16
C VAL A 253 -4.76 21.27 5.31
N TYR A 254 -4.30 22.51 5.51
CA TYR A 254 -4.86 23.68 4.81
C TYR A 254 -3.82 24.71 4.44
N TYR A 255 -4.16 25.54 3.45
CA TYR A 255 -3.30 26.60 2.96
C TYR A 255 -3.54 27.90 3.70
N ALA A 256 -2.45 28.65 3.87
CA ALA A 256 -2.56 30.08 4.07
C ALA A 256 -3.09 30.74 2.79
N LYS A 257 -3.64 31.96 2.92
CA LYS A 257 -4.14 32.76 1.79
C LYS A 257 -3.12 33.00 0.66
N ASN A 258 -1.83 32.78 0.92
CA ASN A 258 -0.76 32.96 -0.05
C ASN A 258 -0.51 31.74 -0.96
N ASN A 259 -1.23 30.62 -0.77
CA ASN A 259 -1.10 29.36 -1.53
C ASN A 259 0.33 28.78 -1.57
N LYS A 260 1.19 29.17 -0.63
CA LYS A 260 2.58 28.68 -0.52
C LYS A 260 2.87 28.07 0.84
N ASP A 261 2.20 28.58 1.87
CA ASP A 261 2.36 28.13 3.24
C ASP A 261 1.24 27.15 3.60
N LEU A 262 1.65 26.02 4.18
CA LEU A 262 0.76 24.95 4.61
C LEU A 262 0.79 24.83 6.13
N TYR A 263 -0.40 24.71 6.72
CA TYR A 263 -0.60 24.49 8.15
C TYR A 263 -1.28 23.14 8.35
N ILE A 264 -0.89 22.48 9.44
CA ILE A 264 -1.45 21.18 9.85
C ILE A 264 -2.01 21.36 11.26
N ASP A 265 -3.28 21.05 11.42
CA ASP A 265 -3.92 20.97 12.73
C ASP A 265 -4.23 19.51 13.04
N ILE A 266 -3.80 19.05 14.21
CA ILE A 266 -3.96 17.66 14.66
C ILE A 266 -4.73 17.67 15.98
N TRP A 267 -5.82 16.91 16.03
CA TRP A 267 -6.60 16.70 17.25
C TRP A 267 -6.29 15.33 17.81
N VAL A 268 -5.74 15.31 19.02
CA VAL A 268 -5.39 14.08 19.74
C VAL A 268 -6.31 13.89 20.94
N GLU A 269 -6.68 12.65 21.18
CA GLU A 269 -7.25 12.22 22.45
C GLU A 269 -6.19 11.39 23.16
N GLU A 270 -5.66 11.89 24.28
CA GLU A 270 -4.53 11.25 24.97
C GLU A 270 -4.96 9.98 25.72
N GLY A 271 -6.20 9.93 26.19
CA GLY A 271 -6.65 8.88 27.10
C GLY A 271 -6.02 8.99 28.49
N VAL A 272 -6.12 7.91 29.28
CA VAL A 272 -5.53 7.84 30.63
C VAL A 272 -4.11 7.29 30.55
N LYS A 273 -3.24 7.78 31.44
CA LYS A 273 -1.91 7.22 31.65
C LYS A 273 -2.01 5.96 32.51
N TYR A 274 -1.64 4.81 31.94
CA TYR A 274 -1.68 3.52 32.62
C TYR A 274 -0.35 3.17 33.30
N TYR A 275 -0.49 2.51 34.45
CA TYR A 275 0.57 1.87 35.21
C TYR A 275 0.34 0.36 35.23
N ILE A 276 1.44 -0.40 35.29
CA ILE A 276 1.41 -1.86 35.30
C ILE A 276 0.89 -2.32 36.67
N GLY A 277 -0.19 -3.09 36.64
CA GLY A 277 -0.77 -3.74 37.80
C GLY A 277 -0.19 -5.13 38.02
N ASP A 278 -1.06 -6.08 38.32
CA ASP A 278 -0.67 -7.49 38.49
C ASP A 278 -0.50 -8.18 37.13
N VAL A 279 0.57 -8.96 37.02
CA VAL A 279 0.86 -9.80 35.85
C VAL A 279 0.72 -11.25 36.24
N THR A 280 -0.21 -11.95 35.58
CA THR A 280 -0.46 -13.38 35.84
C THR A 280 -0.22 -14.20 34.58
N TRP A 281 0.09 -15.48 34.77
CA TRP A 281 0.34 -16.43 33.68
C TRP A 281 -0.45 -17.71 33.92
N THR A 282 -1.02 -18.24 32.85
CA THR A 282 -1.76 -19.50 32.83
C THR A 282 -1.37 -20.32 31.61
N GLY A 283 -1.36 -21.64 31.73
CA GLY A 283 -1.02 -22.56 30.63
C GLY A 283 0.48 -22.69 30.33
N ASN A 284 1.35 -22.00 31.07
CA ASN A 284 2.80 -22.15 31.02
C ASN A 284 3.26 -23.30 31.93
N THR A 285 3.68 -24.41 31.35
CA THR A 285 4.24 -25.57 32.07
C THR A 285 5.76 -25.66 31.94
N LEU A 286 6.34 -25.10 30.87
CA LEU A 286 7.79 -25.09 30.63
C LEU A 286 8.56 -24.09 31.48
N PHE A 287 7.94 -22.95 31.77
CA PHE A 287 8.57 -21.85 32.50
C PHE A 287 7.69 -21.42 33.66
N SER A 288 8.31 -21.08 34.79
CA SER A 288 7.59 -20.53 35.92
C SER A 288 7.08 -19.11 35.65
N ASN A 289 6.01 -18.70 36.33
CA ASN A 289 5.49 -17.32 36.26
C ASN A 289 6.58 -16.30 36.58
N ARG A 290 7.49 -16.63 37.51
CA ARG A 290 8.60 -15.76 37.88
C ARG A 290 9.58 -15.54 36.73
N GLU A 291 9.93 -16.59 35.98
CA GLU A 291 10.85 -16.49 34.84
C GLU A 291 10.25 -15.65 33.71
N LEU A 292 8.98 -15.89 33.37
CA LEU A 292 8.28 -15.15 32.31
C LEU A 292 8.08 -13.67 32.69
N THR A 293 7.68 -13.38 33.94
CA THR A 293 7.60 -11.99 34.43
C THR A 293 8.97 -11.31 34.50
N SER A 294 10.02 -12.03 34.87
CA SER A 294 11.39 -11.47 34.87
C SER A 294 11.87 -11.16 33.44
N ALA A 295 11.52 -12.01 32.46
CA ALA A 295 11.83 -11.78 31.06
C ALA A 295 11.12 -10.54 30.48
N LEU A 296 9.87 -10.28 30.90
CA LEU A 296 9.14 -9.04 30.57
C LEU A 296 9.89 -7.78 31.03
N GLY A 297 10.53 -7.82 32.21
CA GLY A 297 11.35 -6.72 32.72
C GLY A 297 10.54 -5.49 33.11
N PHE A 298 9.36 -5.70 33.68
CA PHE A 298 8.50 -4.66 34.27
C PHE A 298 8.17 -5.01 35.71
N ASP A 299 8.10 -3.99 36.54
CA ASP A 299 7.66 -4.10 37.92
C ASP A 299 6.26 -3.49 38.09
N ARG A 300 5.51 -3.97 39.09
CA ARG A 300 4.22 -3.39 39.45
C ARG A 300 4.40 -1.91 39.82
N GLY A 301 3.58 -1.04 39.23
CA GLY A 301 3.64 0.41 39.39
C GLY A 301 4.46 1.13 38.32
N ASP A 302 5.19 0.40 37.46
CA ASP A 302 5.87 1.00 36.31
C ASP A 302 4.86 1.66 35.36
N VAL A 303 5.25 2.77 34.72
CA VAL A 303 4.45 3.34 33.63
C VAL A 303 4.40 2.35 32.47
N PHE A 304 3.20 2.05 31.99
CA PHE A 304 3.03 1.10 30.89
C PHE A 304 3.66 1.66 29.60
N ASN A 305 4.72 1.01 29.13
CA ASN A 305 5.41 1.41 27.91
C ASN A 305 5.18 0.33 26.85
N GLN A 306 4.26 0.61 25.93
CA GLN A 306 3.86 -0.35 24.88
C GLN A 306 5.07 -0.83 24.06
N GLU A 307 5.98 0.07 23.67
CA GLU A 307 7.15 -0.28 22.86
C GLU A 307 8.09 -1.25 23.61
N LYS A 308 8.37 -0.95 24.89
CA LYS A 308 9.18 -1.83 25.74
C LYS A 308 8.47 -3.18 25.96
N TYR A 309 7.15 -3.15 26.06
CA TYR A 309 6.31 -4.33 26.28
C TYR A 309 6.33 -5.25 25.07
N ASP A 310 6.00 -4.73 23.88
CA ASP A 310 6.00 -5.48 22.63
C ASP A 310 7.38 -6.09 22.37
N ARG A 311 8.44 -5.30 22.60
CA ARG A 311 9.82 -5.76 22.46
C ARG A 311 10.16 -6.88 23.45
N ALA A 312 9.84 -6.71 24.73
CA ALA A 312 10.12 -7.73 25.74
C ALA A 312 9.35 -9.04 25.45
N MET A 313 8.09 -8.93 25.02
CA MET A 313 7.28 -10.06 24.60
C MET A 313 7.93 -10.83 23.44
N GLN A 314 8.34 -10.14 22.39
CA GLN A 314 8.90 -10.76 21.20
C GLN A 314 10.35 -11.26 21.40
N GLU A 315 11.22 -10.43 21.97
CA GLU A 315 12.66 -10.69 22.03
C GLU A 315 13.09 -11.52 23.24
N ARG A 316 12.27 -11.57 24.30
CA ARG A 316 12.62 -12.25 25.56
C ARG A 316 11.65 -13.36 25.89
N VAL A 317 10.36 -13.05 26.06
CA VAL A 317 9.36 -14.05 26.50
C VAL A 317 9.16 -15.12 25.42
N GLN A 318 8.82 -14.73 24.19
CA GLN A 318 8.62 -15.67 23.09
C GLN A 318 9.93 -16.38 22.70
N ALA A 319 11.07 -15.69 22.82
CA ALA A 319 12.38 -16.27 22.59
C ALA A 319 12.67 -17.48 23.51
N LEU A 320 12.26 -17.44 24.78
CA LEU A 320 12.42 -18.58 25.70
C LEU A 320 11.77 -19.86 25.15
N TYR A 321 10.55 -19.75 24.60
CA TYR A 321 9.85 -20.89 23.98
C TYR A 321 10.52 -21.34 22.68
N TYR A 322 10.93 -20.39 21.84
CA TYR A 322 11.60 -20.68 20.57
C TYR A 322 12.94 -21.39 20.79
N ASP A 323 13.69 -21.03 21.83
CA ASP A 323 14.96 -21.68 22.19
C ASP A 323 14.77 -23.12 22.69
N ARG A 324 13.55 -23.50 23.09
CA ARG A 324 13.14 -24.86 23.48
C ARG A 324 12.41 -25.62 22.38
N GLY A 325 12.30 -25.05 21.18
CA GLY A 325 11.63 -25.67 20.03
C GLY A 325 10.13 -25.43 19.93
N TYR A 326 9.53 -24.66 20.83
CA TYR A 326 8.09 -24.39 20.85
C TYR A 326 7.77 -23.18 19.95
N ILE A 327 8.00 -23.33 18.64
CA ILE A 327 7.82 -22.24 17.66
C ILE A 327 6.34 -21.85 17.46
N TYR A 328 5.43 -22.75 17.79
CA TYR A 328 3.98 -22.53 17.70
C TYR A 328 3.38 -22.11 19.04
N ALA A 329 4.21 -21.84 20.07
CA ALA A 329 3.72 -21.33 21.33
C ALA A 329 2.99 -20.01 21.12
N GLN A 330 1.74 -19.94 21.58
CA GLN A 330 0.92 -18.74 21.53
C GLN A 330 0.81 -18.16 22.93
N ILE A 331 1.09 -16.87 23.06
CA ILE A 331 0.96 -16.13 24.31
C ILE A 331 -0.04 -15.01 24.06
N VAL A 332 -1.24 -15.15 24.60
CA VAL A 332 -2.33 -14.19 24.40
C VAL A 332 -2.46 -13.33 25.65
N PRO A 333 -2.19 -12.02 25.58
CA PRO A 333 -2.43 -11.11 26.69
C PRO A 333 -3.92 -10.76 26.80
N ILE A 334 -4.46 -10.86 28.01
CA ILE A 334 -5.80 -10.38 28.38
C ILE A 334 -5.60 -9.20 29.32
N GLU A 335 -5.77 -8.01 28.76
CA GLU A 335 -5.69 -6.75 29.49
C GLU A 335 -6.96 -6.51 30.31
N LYS A 336 -6.82 -6.35 31.63
CA LYS A 336 -7.92 -6.08 32.56
C LYS A 336 -7.69 -4.76 33.29
N PRO A 337 -8.37 -3.68 32.87
CA PRO A 337 -8.40 -2.44 33.64
C PRO A 337 -8.99 -2.73 35.02
N THR A 338 -8.18 -2.55 36.07
CA THR A 338 -8.58 -2.86 37.46
C THR A 338 -8.96 -1.59 38.22
N SER A 339 -8.41 -0.45 37.80
CA SER A 339 -8.77 0.89 38.24
C SER A 339 -8.81 1.84 37.03
N LYS A 340 -8.96 3.14 37.28
CA LYS A 340 -8.91 4.18 36.24
C LYS A 340 -7.55 4.24 35.52
N ASP A 341 -6.45 3.91 36.21
CA ASP A 341 -5.07 4.11 35.74
C ASP A 341 -4.18 2.88 35.89
N THR A 342 -4.70 1.74 36.33
CA THR A 342 -3.93 0.50 36.54
C THR A 342 -4.40 -0.62 35.62
N LEU A 343 -3.45 -1.22 34.92
CA LEU A 343 -3.66 -2.28 33.94
C LEU A 343 -3.10 -3.61 34.45
N ASN A 344 -3.98 -4.56 34.80
CA ASN A 344 -3.57 -5.93 35.03
C ASN A 344 -3.45 -6.65 33.68
N ILE A 345 -2.46 -7.54 33.56
CA ILE A 345 -2.21 -8.29 32.33
C ILE A 345 -2.19 -9.78 32.66
N ASP A 346 -3.20 -10.49 32.17
CA ASP A 346 -3.29 -11.94 32.34
C ASP A 346 -2.87 -12.61 31.04
N PHE A 347 -1.77 -13.35 31.07
CA PHE A 347 -1.28 -14.09 29.92
C PHE A 347 -1.84 -15.51 29.90
N VAL A 348 -2.45 -15.87 28.77
CA VAL A 348 -2.86 -17.24 28.48
C VAL A 348 -1.89 -17.83 27.48
N VAL A 349 -1.13 -18.83 27.92
CA VAL A 349 -0.11 -19.52 27.13
C VAL A 349 -0.67 -20.84 26.61
N THR A 350 -0.50 -21.08 25.32
CA THR A 350 -0.68 -22.38 24.69
C THR A 350 0.66 -22.80 24.10
N GLU A 351 1.37 -23.69 24.78
CA GLU A 351 2.76 -24.00 24.46
C GLU A 351 2.88 -24.84 23.17
N GLY A 352 1.98 -25.79 22.96
CA GLY A 352 2.05 -26.73 21.84
C GLY A 352 3.12 -27.81 22.06
N SER A 353 3.65 -28.37 20.97
CA SER A 353 4.74 -29.36 21.00
C SER A 353 6.04 -28.78 20.44
N PRO A 354 7.21 -29.21 20.92
CA PRO A 354 8.47 -28.79 20.34
C PRO A 354 8.63 -29.36 18.93
N VAL A 355 9.26 -28.59 18.04
CA VAL A 355 9.57 -29.02 16.68
C VAL A 355 11.02 -29.45 16.55
N ALA A 356 11.26 -30.45 15.71
CA ALA A 356 12.60 -30.87 15.32
C ALA A 356 13.01 -30.24 13.99
N ILE A 357 14.32 -30.08 13.79
CA ILE A 357 14.88 -29.66 12.51
C ILE A 357 14.89 -30.87 11.58
N ASP A 358 14.18 -30.82 10.45
CA ASP A 358 14.20 -31.90 9.44
C ASP A 358 15.44 -31.76 8.56
N LYS A 359 15.67 -30.57 8.00
CA LYS A 359 16.82 -30.29 7.14
C LYS A 359 17.37 -28.89 7.37
N VAL A 360 18.64 -28.73 7.01
CA VAL A 360 19.33 -27.45 7.01
C VAL A 360 19.86 -27.20 5.60
N GLU A 361 19.30 -26.23 4.89
CA GLU A 361 19.70 -25.88 3.53
C GLU A 361 20.56 -24.61 3.54
N ILE A 362 21.61 -24.57 2.72
CA ILE A 362 22.40 -23.36 2.48
C ILE A 362 22.11 -22.90 1.06
N ARG A 363 21.82 -21.60 0.90
CA ARG A 363 21.45 -21.01 -0.40
C ARG A 363 22.32 -19.82 -0.73
N ASN A 364 22.48 -19.57 -2.03
CA ASN A 364 23.21 -18.44 -2.62
C ASN A 364 24.72 -18.38 -2.33
N ASN A 365 25.34 -19.51 -1.99
CA ASN A 365 26.79 -19.65 -1.90
C ASN A 365 27.39 -20.00 -3.28
N THR A 366 27.65 -18.99 -4.11
CA THR A 366 28.18 -19.15 -5.47
C THR A 366 29.70 -19.28 -5.54
N LYS A 367 30.44 -18.64 -4.62
CA LYS A 367 31.91 -18.66 -4.55
C LYS A 367 32.43 -19.51 -3.41
N THR A 368 31.82 -19.40 -2.24
CA THR A 368 32.19 -20.10 -1.01
C THR A 368 31.62 -21.51 -1.04
N LYS A 369 32.46 -22.52 -0.78
CA LYS A 369 31.99 -23.91 -0.76
C LYS A 369 31.03 -24.13 0.39
N GLU A 370 30.00 -24.93 0.17
CA GLU A 370 28.99 -25.22 1.18
C GLU A 370 29.60 -25.71 2.50
N LYS A 371 30.63 -26.57 2.44
CA LYS A 371 31.32 -27.11 3.63
C LYS A 371 31.89 -26.02 4.56
N VAL A 372 32.27 -24.87 4.02
CA VAL A 372 32.82 -23.73 4.79
C VAL A 372 31.73 -23.05 5.58
N ILE A 373 30.54 -22.94 4.99
CA ILE A 373 29.36 -22.40 5.67
C ILE A 373 28.85 -23.43 6.67
N ARG A 374 28.73 -24.70 6.26
CA ARG A 374 28.15 -25.77 7.06
C ARG A 374 28.87 -26.02 8.38
N ARG A 375 30.21 -25.91 8.43
CA ARG A 375 30.98 -26.06 9.68
C ARG A 375 30.69 -24.98 10.72
N GLU A 376 30.18 -23.82 10.28
CA GLU A 376 29.80 -22.71 11.18
C GLU A 376 28.33 -22.77 11.62
N VAL A 377 27.52 -23.64 10.99
CA VAL A 377 26.10 -23.82 11.33
C VAL A 377 25.98 -24.70 12.56
N VAL A 378 25.29 -24.19 13.58
CA VAL A 378 25.13 -24.84 14.90
C VAL A 378 23.79 -25.56 15.03
N ALA A 379 22.88 -25.36 14.08
CA ALA A 379 21.59 -26.06 14.03
C ALA A 379 21.74 -27.33 13.18
N TYR A 380 21.46 -28.51 13.75
CA TYR A 380 21.63 -29.78 13.03
C TYR A 380 20.29 -30.51 12.79
N PRO A 381 20.14 -31.22 11.65
CA PRO A 381 19.01 -32.12 11.43
C PRO A 381 18.84 -33.14 12.56
N GLY A 382 17.59 -33.34 13.00
CA GLY A 382 17.21 -34.23 14.09
C GLY A 382 17.21 -33.58 15.48
N GLU A 383 17.85 -32.42 15.66
CA GLU A 383 17.81 -31.69 16.92
C GLU A 383 16.50 -30.92 17.10
N THR A 384 16.11 -30.67 18.35
CA THR A 384 15.04 -29.73 18.67
C THR A 384 15.43 -28.35 18.16
N PHE A 385 14.49 -27.66 17.50
CA PHE A 385 14.71 -26.31 17.04
C PHE A 385 15.12 -25.37 18.18
N SER A 386 16.06 -24.47 17.90
CA SER A 386 16.48 -23.43 18.83
C SER A 386 16.79 -22.15 18.08
N ARG A 387 16.17 -21.03 18.48
CA ARG A 387 16.46 -19.71 17.89
C ARG A 387 17.89 -19.27 18.20
N ASP A 388 18.41 -19.53 19.41
CA ASP A 388 19.81 -19.23 19.76
C ASP A 388 20.81 -19.91 18.80
N ALA A 389 20.56 -21.16 18.38
CA ALA A 389 21.39 -21.85 17.40
C ALA A 389 21.43 -21.12 16.04
N LEU A 390 20.33 -20.52 15.61
CA LEU A 390 20.28 -19.71 14.39
C LEU A 390 21.04 -18.39 14.53
N ILE A 391 20.88 -17.70 15.67
CA ILE A 391 21.60 -16.46 15.95
C ILE A 391 23.12 -16.71 16.00
N ARG A 392 23.53 -17.81 16.64
CA ARG A 392 24.93 -18.23 16.67
C ARG A 392 25.46 -18.58 15.29
N THR A 393 24.69 -19.32 14.50
CA THR A 393 25.01 -19.62 13.09
C THR A 393 25.23 -18.33 12.29
N GLN A 394 24.29 -17.38 12.38
CA GLN A 394 24.42 -16.10 11.70
C GLN A 394 25.68 -15.34 12.15
N ARG A 395 25.93 -15.27 13.46
CA ARG A 395 27.11 -14.61 14.02
C ARG A 395 28.40 -15.25 13.52
N ASN A 396 28.53 -16.58 13.59
CA ASN A 396 29.73 -17.30 13.15
C ASN A 396 30.02 -17.02 11.67
N LEU A 397 28.99 -17.07 10.82
CA LEU A 397 29.12 -16.77 9.39
C LEU A 397 29.48 -15.31 9.11
N MET A 398 28.90 -14.36 9.85
CA MET A 398 29.26 -12.94 9.72
C MET A 398 30.71 -12.67 10.16
N VAL A 399 31.22 -13.40 11.15
CA VAL A 399 32.62 -13.30 11.62
C VAL A 399 33.62 -13.74 10.54
N LEU A 400 33.27 -14.68 9.66
CA LEU A 400 34.12 -15.04 8.51
C LEU A 400 34.40 -13.86 7.57
N ASN A 401 33.54 -12.83 7.60
CA ASN A 401 33.65 -11.65 6.73
C ASN A 401 33.61 -11.97 5.22
N TYR A 402 33.07 -13.12 4.84
CA TYR A 402 32.86 -13.53 3.44
C TYR A 402 31.52 -13.06 2.88
N PHE A 403 30.59 -12.72 3.77
CA PHE A 403 29.22 -12.37 3.44
C PHE A 403 28.96 -10.89 3.77
N GLU A 404 28.17 -10.25 2.93
CA GLU A 404 27.52 -8.97 3.23
C GLU A 404 26.36 -9.19 4.20
N ASN A 405 25.60 -10.26 3.99
CA ASN A 405 24.44 -10.59 4.81
C ASN A 405 24.25 -12.10 4.93
N VAL A 406 23.67 -12.53 6.07
CA VAL A 406 23.32 -13.92 6.36
C VAL A 406 21.94 -13.91 7.00
N ILE A 407 20.97 -14.55 6.36
CA ILE A 407 19.57 -14.57 6.80
C ILE A 407 19.16 -16.03 7.02
N PRO A 408 19.09 -16.50 8.28
CA PRO A 408 18.42 -17.74 8.63
C PRO A 408 16.90 -17.57 8.53
N ASP A 409 16.25 -18.50 7.84
CA ASP A 409 14.80 -18.61 7.71
C ASP A 409 14.33 -19.98 8.19
N VAL A 410 13.08 -20.05 8.68
CA VAL A 410 12.50 -21.26 9.25
C VAL A 410 11.21 -21.58 8.51
N GLN A 411 11.17 -22.73 7.86
CA GLN A 411 10.02 -23.17 7.06
C GLN A 411 9.34 -24.39 7.69
N PRO A 412 8.07 -24.26 8.11
CA PRO A 412 7.26 -25.41 8.52
C PRO A 412 7.16 -26.47 7.42
N VAL A 413 7.45 -27.73 7.78
CA VAL A 413 7.26 -28.91 6.91
C VAL A 413 6.14 -29.81 7.44
N GLY A 414 5.69 -29.54 8.67
CA GLY A 414 4.62 -30.25 9.35
C GLY A 414 4.35 -29.66 10.73
N PRO A 415 3.52 -30.32 11.54
CA PRO A 415 3.18 -29.86 12.89
C PRO A 415 4.35 -30.00 13.90
N ASP A 416 5.31 -30.88 13.62
CA ASP A 416 6.40 -31.27 14.51
C ASP A 416 7.80 -31.05 13.91
N LYS A 417 7.88 -30.52 12.68
CA LYS A 417 9.13 -30.41 11.93
C LYS A 417 9.26 -29.11 11.15
N VAL A 418 10.49 -28.60 11.10
CA VAL A 418 10.88 -27.42 10.32
C VAL A 418 12.15 -27.63 9.52
N ASN A 419 12.25 -26.96 8.38
CA ASN A 419 13.49 -26.77 7.66
C ASN A 419 14.11 -25.44 8.07
N VAL A 420 15.43 -25.43 8.26
CA VAL A 420 16.22 -24.22 8.45
C VAL A 420 16.91 -23.90 7.13
N ILE A 421 16.72 -22.68 6.62
CA ILE A 421 17.33 -22.23 5.38
C ILE A 421 18.28 -21.08 5.70
N VAL A 422 19.57 -21.27 5.46
CA VAL A 422 20.61 -20.26 5.64
C VAL A 422 20.89 -19.64 4.27
N THR A 423 20.33 -18.46 4.03
CA THR A 423 20.59 -17.72 2.79
C THR A 423 21.73 -16.73 3.01
N VAL A 424 22.78 -16.80 2.18
CA VAL A 424 23.94 -15.90 2.27
C VAL A 424 24.01 -14.95 1.07
N THR A 425 24.49 -13.74 1.31
CA THR A 425 24.86 -12.79 0.25
C THR A 425 26.36 -12.60 0.29
N GLU A 426 27.08 -13.14 -0.69
CA GLU A 426 28.55 -13.07 -0.75
C GLU A 426 29.05 -11.70 -1.19
N LYS A 427 30.17 -11.25 -0.62
CA LYS A 427 30.85 -10.01 -1.03
C LYS A 427 32.28 -10.27 -1.51
N PRO A 428 32.91 -9.33 -2.23
CA PRO A 428 34.34 -9.40 -2.52
C PRO A 428 35.15 -9.44 -1.22
N THR A 429 36.06 -10.41 -1.09
CA THR A 429 36.90 -10.60 0.11
C THR A 429 38.36 -10.28 -0.10
N ASP A 430 38.75 -10.06 -1.36
CA ASP A 430 40.13 -9.82 -1.76
C ASP A 430 40.48 -8.36 -1.51
N THR A 431 41.63 -8.13 -0.87
CA THR A 431 42.13 -6.78 -0.58
C THR A 431 43.49 -6.57 -1.23
N ALA A 432 43.72 -5.37 -1.74
CA ALA A 432 45.03 -4.92 -2.21
C ALA A 432 45.39 -3.65 -1.42
N ASN A 433 46.58 -3.62 -0.84
CA ASN A 433 47.08 -2.50 -0.07
C ASN A 433 48.42 -2.02 -0.64
N LEU A 434 48.56 -0.70 -0.72
CA LEU A 434 49.80 -0.03 -1.08
C LEU A 434 50.06 1.05 -0.03
N SER A 435 51.22 1.01 0.62
CA SER A 435 51.64 2.01 1.60
C SER A 435 53.03 2.53 1.28
N MET A 436 53.26 3.79 1.60
CA MET A 436 54.53 4.49 1.42
C MET A 436 54.79 5.32 2.68
N GLY A 437 55.97 5.21 3.26
CA GLY A 437 56.38 5.88 4.48
C GLY A 437 57.85 6.27 4.44
N TYR A 438 58.30 7.10 5.39
CA TYR A 438 59.68 7.53 5.48
C TYR A 438 60.22 7.29 6.90
N SER A 439 61.34 6.58 7.00
CA SER A 439 62.04 6.19 8.22
C SER A 439 63.37 6.94 8.31
N GLY A 440 63.74 7.44 9.49
CA GLY A 440 65.03 8.12 9.69
C GLY A 440 66.24 7.20 9.50
N GLN A 441 66.05 5.88 9.65
CA GLN A 441 67.09 4.86 9.48
C GLN A 441 67.08 4.26 8.07
N ASP A 442 65.90 4.08 7.47
CA ASP A 442 65.73 3.33 6.20
C ASP A 442 65.34 4.22 5.00
N GLY A 443 65.09 5.51 5.22
CA GLY A 443 64.63 6.42 4.17
C GLY A 443 63.22 6.09 3.68
N LEU A 444 62.98 6.16 2.37
CA LEU A 444 61.68 5.87 1.77
C LEU A 444 61.38 4.36 1.80
N VAL A 445 60.27 3.98 2.42
CA VAL A 445 59.77 2.61 2.50
C VAL A 445 58.45 2.50 1.75
N CYS A 446 58.38 1.58 0.80
CA CYS A 446 57.15 1.23 0.08
C CYS A 446 56.77 -0.21 0.42
N SER A 447 55.50 -0.47 0.68
CA SER A 447 54.97 -1.82 0.88
C SER A 447 53.71 -2.02 0.04
N ALA A 448 53.63 -3.16 -0.62
CA ALA A 448 52.46 -3.58 -1.36
C ALA A 448 52.07 -4.99 -0.90
N GLY A 449 50.78 -5.24 -0.76
CA GLY A 449 50.23 -6.53 -0.38
C GLY A 449 48.93 -6.82 -1.12
N VAL A 450 48.68 -8.10 -1.35
CA VAL A 450 47.38 -8.61 -1.78
C VAL A 450 47.01 -9.75 -0.85
N ALA A 451 45.80 -9.73 -0.32
CA ALA A 451 45.28 -10.79 0.53
C ALA A 451 43.99 -11.36 -0.08
N PHE A 452 43.95 -12.69 -0.21
CA PHE A 452 42.78 -13.44 -0.67
C PHE A 452 42.18 -14.18 0.52
N ASN A 453 41.23 -13.56 1.21
CA ASN A 453 40.72 -14.09 2.48
C ASN A 453 39.82 -15.33 2.32
N ASN A 454 39.24 -15.56 1.13
CA ASN A 454 38.41 -16.73 0.78
C ASN A 454 38.91 -17.39 -0.51
N PHE A 455 40.21 -17.72 -0.56
CA PHE A 455 40.86 -18.23 -1.77
C PHE A 455 40.22 -19.56 -2.24
N LEU A 456 39.69 -19.57 -3.47
CA LEU A 456 38.96 -20.70 -4.07
C LEU A 456 37.76 -21.19 -3.23
N GLY A 457 37.19 -20.33 -2.39
CA GLY A 457 36.02 -20.63 -1.59
C GLY A 457 36.24 -21.60 -0.43
N ASN A 458 37.44 -21.65 0.17
CA ASN A 458 37.79 -22.57 1.28
C ASN A 458 38.04 -21.86 2.62
#